data_AF-A0AA86USZ4-F1
#
_entry.id   AF-A0AA86USZ4-F1
#
_cell.length_a   1.000
_cell.length_b   1.000
_cell.length_c   1.000
_cell.angle_alpha   90.00
_cell.angle_beta   90.00
_cell.angle_gamma   90.00
#
_symmetry.space_group_name_H-M   'P 1'
#
loop_
_entity.id
_entity.type
_entity.pdbx_description
1 polymer ?
#
loop_
_entity_poly.entity_id
_entity_poly.type
_entity_poly.pdbx_seq_one_letter_code
_entity_poly.pdbx_strand_id
1 'polypeptide(L)'
;MLNIYELVHLTQLKQLSIYGIILNDCRAFQQTTSLYIFACKGCNLSNISGVSNLCNLTELNLKFNNICVISPIGVLSNLIKLDLSHNQIVCVFALSRLPKIKTIYLSSNQIINTSPLASLNLNVLELDSNFITDFSPINQKRSVSRFEASQQIPTAQHIRLSNKIHAVEMTNNFYYKLRFQMQTFKMKLFKRNVLEITNETKKKHLKFLMKIHEIYELLNQGTIDQ
;
A
#
# COMPACT_ATOMS: atom_id res chain seq x y z
N MET A 1 -18.84 -18.57 24.32
CA MET A 1 -18.38 -17.67 23.23
C MET A 1 -19.45 -16.62 23.04
N LEU A 2 -19.11 -15.34 23.12
CA LEU A 2 -20.06 -14.26 22.81
C LEU A 2 -20.35 -14.30 21.30
N ASN A 3 -21.61 -14.49 20.95
CA ASN A 3 -22.02 -14.43 19.55
C ASN A 3 -22.04 -12.97 19.12
N ILE A 4 -21.07 -12.56 18.30
CA ILE A 4 -20.91 -11.16 17.88
C ILE A 4 -22.12 -10.64 17.08
N TYR A 5 -22.89 -11.56 16.48
CA TYR A 5 -24.13 -11.25 15.79
C TYR A 5 -25.24 -10.79 16.76
N GLU A 6 -25.17 -11.13 18.06
CA GLU A 6 -26.13 -10.62 19.05
C GLU A 6 -25.87 -9.15 19.39
N LEU A 7 -24.63 -8.67 19.23
CA LEU A 7 -24.26 -7.28 19.51
C LEU A 7 -24.88 -6.29 18.54
N VAL A 8 -25.31 -6.75 17.35
CA VAL A 8 -25.93 -5.89 16.33
C VAL A 8 -27.29 -5.35 16.77
N HIS A 9 -27.95 -6.03 17.72
CA HIS A 9 -29.23 -5.63 18.30
C HIS A 9 -29.09 -4.58 19.41
N LEU A 10 -27.87 -4.27 19.84
CA LEU A 10 -27.61 -3.23 20.84
C LEU A 10 -27.68 -1.85 20.19
N THR A 11 -28.89 -1.40 19.88
CA THR A 11 -29.16 -0.17 19.12
C THR A 11 -28.66 1.10 19.79
N GLN A 12 -28.36 1.07 21.09
CA GLN A 12 -27.80 2.22 21.83
C GLN A 12 -26.27 2.24 21.88
N LEU A 13 -25.60 1.20 21.39
CA LEU A 13 -24.15 1.07 21.50
C LEU A 13 -23.45 2.20 20.73
N LYS A 14 -22.62 2.99 21.42
CA LYS A 14 -21.87 4.10 20.83
C LYS A 14 -20.44 3.73 20.48
N GLN A 15 -19.89 2.72 21.15
CA GLN A 15 -18.52 2.27 20.94
C GLN A 15 -18.49 0.75 20.96
N LEU A 16 -17.83 0.16 19.98
CA LEU A 16 -17.61 -1.28 19.91
C LEU A 16 -16.16 -1.55 19.58
N SER A 17 -15.53 -2.38 20.40
CA SER A 17 -14.14 -2.78 20.22
C SER A 17 -14.02 -4.30 20.27
N ILE A 18 -13.43 -4.87 19.23
CA ILE A 18 -13.27 -6.30 19.03
C ILE A 18 -11.79 -6.56 18.70
N TYR A 19 -11.17 -7.50 19.41
CA TYR A 19 -9.73 -7.76 19.30
C TYR A 19 -9.46 -9.25 19.26
N GLY A 20 -8.70 -9.69 18.26
CA GLY A 20 -8.10 -11.04 18.24
C GLY A 20 -9.09 -12.20 18.11
N ILE A 21 -10.32 -11.94 17.67
CA ILE A 21 -11.31 -13.00 17.36
C ILE A 21 -11.54 -13.08 15.87
N ILE A 22 -11.79 -14.28 15.35
CA ILE A 22 -12.06 -14.46 13.91
C ILE A 22 -13.48 -13.97 13.61
N LEU A 23 -13.58 -12.83 12.91
CA LEU A 23 -14.84 -12.29 12.43
C LEU A 23 -15.00 -12.48 10.92
N ASN A 24 -13.90 -12.32 10.16
CA ASN A 24 -13.81 -12.37 8.69
C ASN A 24 -14.67 -11.34 7.91
N ASP A 25 -15.85 -10.94 8.42
CA ASP A 25 -16.85 -10.14 7.72
C ASP A 25 -17.64 -9.20 8.66
N CYS A 26 -17.83 -7.94 8.25
CA CYS A 26 -18.61 -6.94 8.99
C CYS A 26 -20.09 -6.83 8.58
N ARG A 27 -20.63 -7.68 7.69
CA ARG A 27 -22.04 -7.60 7.22
C ARG A 27 -23.07 -7.62 8.34
N ALA A 28 -22.75 -8.26 9.47
CA ALA A 28 -23.58 -8.26 10.68
C ALA A 28 -23.95 -6.83 11.12
N PHE A 29 -23.04 -5.87 10.97
CA PHE A 29 -23.21 -4.49 11.44
C PHE A 29 -23.99 -3.61 10.47
N GLN A 30 -24.53 -4.14 9.36
CA GLN A 30 -25.29 -3.36 8.38
C GLN A 30 -26.51 -2.64 8.97
N GLN A 31 -27.09 -3.14 10.06
CA GLN A 31 -28.25 -2.52 10.69
C GLN A 31 -27.88 -1.59 11.85
N THR A 32 -26.60 -1.56 12.25
CA THR A 32 -26.14 -0.70 13.34
C THR A 32 -25.93 0.71 12.79
N THR A 33 -26.49 1.73 13.46
CA THR A 33 -26.33 3.14 13.04
C THR A 33 -25.84 4.03 14.18
N SER A 34 -25.81 3.52 15.41
CA SER A 34 -25.56 4.28 16.62
C SER A 34 -24.09 4.44 16.99
N LEU A 35 -23.19 3.69 16.35
CA LEU A 35 -21.76 3.68 16.65
C LEU A 35 -21.07 4.98 16.21
N TYR A 36 -20.27 5.52 17.12
CA TYR A 36 -19.34 6.64 16.90
C TYR A 36 -17.89 6.17 16.84
N ILE A 37 -17.57 5.06 17.51
CA ILE A 37 -16.25 4.43 17.49
C ILE A 37 -16.42 2.95 17.20
N PHE A 38 -15.73 2.46 16.17
CA PHE A 38 -15.67 1.04 15.86
C PHE A 38 -14.22 0.60 15.70
N ALA A 39 -13.81 -0.38 16.51
CA ALA A 39 -12.51 -1.00 16.43
C ALA A 39 -12.67 -2.51 16.24
N CYS A 40 -12.03 -3.06 15.22
CA CYS A 40 -11.97 -4.49 14.96
C CYS A 40 -10.55 -4.83 14.48
N LYS A 41 -9.66 -5.13 15.42
CA LYS A 41 -8.22 -5.34 15.16
C LYS A 41 -7.85 -6.81 15.25
N GLY A 42 -7.04 -7.31 14.32
CA GLY A 42 -6.56 -8.69 14.41
C GLY A 42 -7.66 -9.73 14.21
N CYS A 43 -8.72 -9.40 13.46
CA CYS A 43 -9.93 -10.21 13.37
C CYS A 43 -10.10 -10.94 12.04
N ASN A 44 -9.01 -11.00 11.26
CA ASN A 44 -8.93 -11.64 9.95
C ASN A 44 -9.96 -11.06 8.94
N LEU A 45 -10.39 -9.81 9.14
CA LEU A 45 -11.38 -9.16 8.29
C LEU A 45 -10.86 -8.99 6.87
N SER A 46 -11.66 -9.36 5.88
CA SER A 46 -11.42 -9.05 4.46
C SER A 46 -12.59 -8.31 3.83
N ASN A 47 -13.82 -8.56 4.31
CA ASN A 47 -15.03 -7.90 3.87
C ASN A 47 -15.52 -6.88 4.90
N ILE A 48 -15.46 -5.60 4.54
CA ILE A 48 -15.92 -4.49 5.38
C ILE A 48 -17.19 -3.81 4.84
N SER A 49 -17.94 -4.46 3.95
CA SER A 49 -19.15 -3.89 3.34
C SER A 49 -20.16 -3.38 4.36
N GLY A 50 -20.31 -4.04 5.51
CA GLY A 50 -21.23 -3.59 6.57
C GLY A 50 -20.87 -2.27 7.24
N VAL A 51 -19.64 -1.76 7.06
CA VAL A 51 -19.20 -0.49 7.64
C VAL A 51 -19.91 0.71 7.00
N SER A 52 -20.41 0.60 5.76
CA SER A 52 -21.03 1.73 5.04
C SER A 52 -22.24 2.34 5.74
N ASN A 53 -22.93 1.59 6.61
CA ASN A 53 -24.14 2.04 7.30
C ASN A 53 -23.85 2.68 8.66
N LEU A 54 -22.58 2.66 9.10
CA LEU A 54 -22.13 3.26 10.35
C LEU A 54 -21.92 4.78 10.19
N CYS A 55 -22.93 5.49 9.68
CA CYS A 55 -22.85 6.90 9.24
C CYS A 55 -22.45 7.90 10.33
N ASN A 56 -22.60 7.53 11.61
CA ASN A 56 -22.21 8.34 12.77
C ASN A 56 -20.76 8.13 13.21
N LEU A 57 -20.00 7.22 12.56
CA LEU A 57 -18.62 6.97 12.93
C LEU A 57 -17.75 8.22 12.81
N THR A 58 -17.00 8.45 13.89
CA THR A 58 -15.95 9.46 14.01
C THR A 58 -14.57 8.81 14.06
N GLU A 59 -14.47 7.58 14.61
CA GLU A 59 -13.24 6.80 14.65
C GLU A 59 -13.47 5.36 14.15
N LEU A 60 -12.62 4.92 13.22
CA LEU A 60 -12.60 3.56 12.69
C LEU A 60 -11.20 2.97 12.79
N ASN A 61 -11.04 1.88 13.53
CA ASN A 61 -9.78 1.14 13.62
C ASN A 61 -9.95 -0.30 13.12
N LEU A 62 -9.35 -0.62 11.98
CA LEU A 62 -9.39 -1.94 11.36
C LEU A 62 -7.98 -2.48 11.12
N LYS A 63 -7.03 -2.14 11.99
CA LYS A 63 -5.63 -2.54 11.82
C LYS A 63 -5.39 -4.04 12.03
N PHE A 64 -4.32 -4.57 11.43
CA PHE A 64 -3.98 -6.00 11.47
C PHE A 64 -5.13 -6.88 10.95
N ASN A 65 -5.56 -6.65 9.71
CA ASN A 65 -6.56 -7.46 9.04
C ASN A 65 -6.09 -7.79 7.60
N ASN A 66 -6.97 -8.39 6.79
CA ASN A 66 -6.69 -8.77 5.40
C ASN A 66 -7.51 -7.94 4.41
N ILE A 67 -7.72 -6.66 4.71
CA ILE A 67 -8.57 -5.78 3.90
C ILE A 67 -7.79 -5.35 2.67
N CYS A 68 -8.38 -5.55 1.49
CA CYS A 68 -7.85 -5.05 0.21
C CYS A 68 -8.74 -3.94 -0.38
N VAL A 69 -10.07 -4.05 -0.19
CA VAL A 69 -11.06 -3.14 -0.76
C VAL A 69 -11.66 -2.27 0.34
N ILE A 70 -11.48 -0.94 0.20
CA ILE A 70 -11.97 0.06 1.17
C ILE A 70 -13.07 0.98 0.62
N SER A 71 -13.67 0.64 -0.53
CA SER A 71 -14.79 1.43 -1.08
C SER A 71 -15.95 1.68 -0.11
N PRO A 72 -16.32 0.77 0.82
CA PRO A 72 -17.41 1.02 1.78
C PRO A 72 -17.15 2.18 2.75
N ILE A 73 -15.89 2.57 2.97
CA ILE A 73 -15.54 3.67 3.89
C ILE A 73 -15.89 5.03 3.27
N GLY A 74 -15.95 5.14 1.94
CA GLY A 74 -16.09 6.43 1.24
C GLY A 74 -17.41 7.18 1.48
N VAL A 75 -18.37 6.60 2.21
CA VAL A 75 -19.64 7.24 2.59
C VAL A 75 -19.65 7.77 4.03
N LEU A 76 -18.59 7.51 4.81
CA LEU A 76 -18.51 7.89 6.23
C LEU A 76 -18.17 9.39 6.40
N SER A 77 -19.15 10.25 6.14
CA SER A 77 -18.98 11.72 6.13
C SER A 77 -18.58 12.34 7.47
N ASN A 78 -18.78 11.62 8.58
CA ASN A 78 -18.41 12.03 9.92
C ASN A 78 -17.03 11.54 10.39
N LEU A 79 -16.33 10.74 9.59
CA LEU A 79 -15.09 10.11 10.01
C LEU A 79 -13.95 11.12 10.16
N ILE A 80 -13.32 11.14 11.34
CA ILE A 80 -12.24 12.05 11.71
C ILE A 80 -10.91 11.29 11.79
N LYS A 81 -10.93 10.05 12.29
CA LYS A 81 -9.74 9.21 12.47
C LYS A 81 -9.94 7.82 11.88
N LEU A 82 -8.96 7.39 11.09
CA LEU A 82 -8.96 6.11 10.40
C LEU A 82 -7.62 5.41 10.59
N ASP A 83 -7.65 4.17 11.07
CA ASP A 83 -6.49 3.30 11.14
C ASP A 83 -6.74 2.01 10.36
N LEU A 84 -6.00 1.87 9.26
CA LEU A 84 -6.02 0.74 8.34
C LEU A 84 -4.63 0.10 8.23
N SER A 85 -3.76 0.33 9.20
CA SER A 85 -2.38 -0.17 9.18
C SER A 85 -2.33 -1.70 9.20
N HIS A 86 -1.32 -2.30 8.58
CA HIS A 86 -1.17 -3.75 8.46
C HIS A 86 -2.40 -4.41 7.81
N ASN A 87 -2.63 -4.04 6.56
CA ASN A 87 -3.66 -4.62 5.68
C ASN A 87 -3.04 -4.88 4.28
N GLN A 88 -3.87 -5.13 3.27
CA GLN A 88 -3.44 -5.47 1.90
C GLN A 88 -3.99 -4.45 0.89
N ILE A 89 -4.12 -3.17 1.31
CA ILE A 89 -4.81 -2.14 0.52
C ILE A 89 -3.90 -1.62 -0.59
N VAL A 90 -4.39 -1.65 -1.83
CA VAL A 90 -3.68 -1.10 -3.00
C VAL A 90 -4.24 0.27 -3.41
N CYS A 91 -5.56 0.45 -3.33
CA CYS A 91 -6.26 1.62 -3.85
C CYS A 91 -6.95 2.42 -2.72
N VAL A 92 -6.62 3.71 -2.65
CA VAL A 92 -7.12 4.63 -1.61
C VAL A 92 -8.12 5.68 -2.13
N PHE A 93 -8.72 5.46 -3.31
CA PHE A 93 -9.65 6.42 -3.90
C PHE A 93 -10.83 6.79 -2.99
N ALA A 94 -11.34 5.83 -2.21
CA ALA A 94 -12.43 6.05 -1.26
C ALA A 94 -12.12 7.15 -0.22
N LEU A 95 -10.85 7.35 0.15
CA LEU A 95 -10.46 8.31 1.18
C LEU A 95 -10.63 9.76 0.72
N SER A 96 -10.54 10.03 -0.58
CA SER A 96 -10.81 11.36 -1.16
C SER A 96 -12.22 11.90 -0.87
N ARG A 97 -13.15 11.02 -0.49
CA ARG A 97 -14.56 11.34 -0.24
C ARG A 97 -14.88 11.64 1.23
N LEU A 98 -13.87 11.68 2.10
CA LEU A 98 -14.06 11.88 3.54
C LEU A 98 -13.83 13.36 3.91
N PRO A 99 -14.89 14.18 4.04
CA PRO A 99 -14.75 15.63 4.16
C PRO A 99 -14.17 16.07 5.52
N LYS A 100 -14.31 15.25 6.57
CA LYS A 100 -13.90 15.58 7.94
C LYS A 100 -12.63 14.86 8.40
N ILE A 101 -12.02 14.03 7.56
CA ILE A 101 -10.88 13.20 7.98
C ILE A 101 -9.67 14.07 8.31
N LYS A 102 -9.03 13.79 9.45
CA LYS A 102 -7.85 14.51 9.96
C LYS A 102 -6.66 13.60 10.21
N THR A 103 -6.91 12.34 10.54
CA THR A 103 -5.87 11.38 10.91
C THR A 103 -6.05 10.09 10.14
N ILE A 104 -5.02 9.72 9.38
CA ILE A 104 -5.00 8.49 8.60
C ILE A 104 -3.70 7.72 8.88
N TYR A 105 -3.85 6.47 9.31
CA TYR A 105 -2.76 5.50 9.40
C TYR A 105 -2.95 4.42 8.35
N LEU A 106 -1.98 4.30 7.45
CA LEU A 106 -1.98 3.36 6.31
C LEU A 106 -0.66 2.59 6.22
N SER A 107 0.11 2.54 7.29
CA SER A 107 1.40 1.86 7.27
C SER A 107 1.25 0.35 7.01
N SER A 108 2.25 -0.29 6.42
CA SER A 108 2.23 -1.72 6.09
C SER A 108 1.02 -2.11 5.23
N ASN A 109 0.89 -1.47 4.06
CA ASN A 109 -0.11 -1.75 3.04
C ASN A 109 0.56 -1.91 1.67
N GLN A 110 -0.24 -1.97 0.60
CA GLN A 110 0.22 -2.16 -0.77
C GLN A 110 0.02 -0.93 -1.68
N ILE A 111 0.03 0.27 -1.10
CA ILE A 111 -0.32 1.51 -1.80
C ILE A 111 0.81 1.97 -2.71
N ILE A 112 0.47 2.35 -3.93
CA ILE A 112 1.41 2.90 -4.92
C ILE A 112 1.07 4.36 -5.25
N ASN A 113 -0.22 4.68 -5.38
CA ASN A 113 -0.70 5.97 -5.84
C ASN A 113 -1.31 6.79 -4.70
N THR A 114 -0.73 7.94 -4.41
CA THR A 114 -1.16 8.86 -3.35
C THR A 114 -2.01 10.03 -3.86
N SER A 115 -2.26 10.15 -5.18
CA SER A 115 -3.07 11.23 -5.76
C SER A 115 -4.46 11.38 -5.13
N PRO A 116 -5.18 10.32 -4.74
CA PRO A 116 -6.47 10.48 -4.06
C PRO A 116 -6.38 11.16 -2.69
N LEU A 117 -5.19 11.21 -2.09
CA LEU A 117 -4.96 11.86 -0.80
C LEU A 117 -4.65 13.35 -0.98
N ALA A 118 -4.35 13.83 -2.19
CA ALA A 118 -3.83 15.18 -2.44
C ALA A 118 -4.74 16.30 -1.89
N SER A 119 -6.06 16.17 -2.06
CA SER A 119 -7.04 17.18 -1.63
C SER A 119 -7.39 17.15 -0.14
N LEU A 120 -6.95 16.13 0.61
CA LEU A 120 -7.34 15.97 2.02
C LEU A 120 -6.56 16.90 2.94
N ASN A 121 -7.25 17.66 3.78
CA ASN A 121 -6.63 18.50 4.81
C ASN A 121 -6.39 17.71 6.10
N LEU A 122 -5.28 16.96 6.13
CA LEU A 122 -4.89 16.05 7.20
C LEU A 122 -3.94 16.72 8.20
N ASN A 123 -4.08 16.35 9.47
CA ASN A 123 -3.12 16.69 10.52
C ASN A 123 -2.04 15.61 10.63
N VAL A 124 -2.42 14.34 10.47
CA VAL A 124 -1.52 13.17 10.60
C VAL A 124 -1.73 12.23 9.42
N LEU A 125 -0.65 11.84 8.77
CA LEU A 125 -0.62 10.86 7.69
C LEU A 125 0.61 9.95 7.83
N GLU A 126 0.37 8.66 8.07
CA GLU A 126 1.42 7.63 8.10
C GLU A 126 1.25 6.66 6.92
N LEU A 127 2.30 6.51 6.12
CA LEU A 127 2.37 5.73 4.88
C LEU A 127 3.57 4.78 4.84
N ASP A 128 4.22 4.55 5.99
CA ASP A 128 5.37 3.67 6.11
C ASP A 128 5.10 2.28 5.54
N SER A 129 6.12 1.61 4.98
CA SER A 129 5.97 0.23 4.50
C SER A 129 4.85 0.06 3.47
N ASN A 130 4.88 0.89 2.43
CA ASN A 130 4.04 0.78 1.23
C ASN A 130 4.92 0.62 -0.03
N PHE A 131 4.36 0.85 -1.22
CA PHE A 131 5.05 0.75 -2.52
C PHE A 131 5.02 2.09 -3.26
N ILE A 132 5.04 3.21 -2.52
CA ILE A 132 4.91 4.56 -3.07
C ILE A 132 6.26 5.00 -3.64
N THR A 133 6.27 5.37 -4.93
CA THR A 133 7.46 5.88 -5.62
C THR A 133 7.36 7.37 -5.96
N ASP A 134 6.14 7.93 -5.96
CA ASP A 134 5.88 9.33 -6.23
C ASP A 134 5.06 9.97 -5.10
N PHE A 135 5.71 10.88 -4.38
CA PHE A 135 5.12 11.67 -3.31
C PHE A 135 4.68 13.06 -3.75
N SER A 136 4.93 13.45 -5.01
CA SER A 136 4.57 14.77 -5.53
C SER A 136 3.09 15.16 -5.29
N PRO A 137 2.10 14.24 -5.32
CA PRO A 137 0.71 14.62 -5.05
C PRO A 137 0.44 15.07 -3.61
N ILE A 138 1.29 14.68 -2.65
CA ILE A 138 1.11 14.97 -1.22
C ILE A 138 2.24 15.80 -0.60
N ASN A 139 3.30 16.09 -1.35
CA ASN A 139 4.48 16.85 -0.88
C ASN A 139 4.17 18.34 -0.60
N GLN A 140 3.07 18.88 -1.15
CA GLN A 140 2.68 20.27 -0.97
C GLN A 140 1.84 20.52 0.30
N LYS A 141 1.60 19.51 1.13
CA LYS A 141 0.73 19.62 2.30
C LYS A 141 1.41 20.37 3.45
N ARG A 142 1.29 21.70 3.42
CA ARG A 142 1.73 22.58 4.52
C ARG A 142 0.93 22.41 5.82
N SER A 143 -0.21 21.72 5.80
CA SER A 143 -1.09 21.52 6.95
C SER A 143 -0.88 20.23 7.73
N VAL A 144 -0.06 19.30 7.23
CA VAL A 144 0.20 18.03 7.93
C VAL A 144 1.22 18.28 9.05
N SER A 145 0.78 18.14 10.29
CA SER A 145 1.64 18.26 11.48
C SER A 145 2.61 17.08 11.64
N ARG A 146 2.23 15.89 11.16
CA ARG A 146 3.07 14.69 11.19
C ARG A 146 2.88 13.85 9.93
N PHE A 147 3.96 13.68 9.19
CA PHE A 147 4.02 12.89 7.96
C PHE A 147 5.15 11.88 8.06
N GLU A 148 4.82 10.59 7.91
CA GLU A 148 5.78 9.49 7.91
C GLU A 148 5.55 8.63 6.66
N ALA A 149 6.62 8.35 5.92
CA ALA A 149 6.57 7.50 4.72
C ALA A 149 7.86 6.69 4.53
N SER A 150 8.42 6.15 5.62
CA SER A 150 9.63 5.35 5.61
C SER A 150 9.43 3.97 4.94
N GLN A 151 10.52 3.32 4.52
CA GLN A 151 10.52 1.92 4.06
C GLN A 151 9.55 1.60 2.91
N GLN A 152 9.57 2.39 1.83
CA GLN A 152 8.83 2.04 0.62
C GLN A 152 9.53 0.86 -0.10
N ILE A 153 8.84 -0.24 -0.31
CA ILE A 153 9.36 -1.43 -1.00
C ILE A 153 8.84 -1.35 -2.45
N PRO A 154 9.67 -1.29 -3.50
CA PRO A 154 9.16 -1.39 -4.87
C PRO A 154 8.97 -2.86 -5.28
N THR A 155 7.81 -3.24 -5.82
CA THR A 155 7.66 -4.51 -6.54
C THR A 155 8.11 -4.36 -7.99
N ALA A 156 8.77 -5.38 -8.54
CA ALA A 156 9.33 -5.40 -9.90
C ALA A 156 8.32 -5.12 -11.05
N GLN A 157 7.01 -5.18 -10.79
CA GLN A 157 5.96 -4.99 -11.79
C GLN A 157 5.59 -3.52 -12.08
N HIS A 158 6.06 -2.55 -11.27
CA HIS A 158 5.58 -1.15 -11.32
C HIS A 158 6.62 -0.09 -11.72
N ILE A 159 7.81 -0.50 -12.21
CA ILE A 159 8.75 0.43 -12.84
C ILE A 159 8.19 0.83 -14.22
N ARG A 160 7.43 1.93 -14.27
CA ARG A 160 6.95 2.52 -15.51
C ARG A 160 8.15 3.17 -16.22
N LEU A 161 8.62 2.54 -17.29
CA LEU A 161 9.62 3.08 -18.22
C LEU A 161 9.12 4.43 -18.77
N SER A 162 9.56 5.54 -18.16
CA SER A 162 9.54 6.83 -18.83
C SER A 162 10.79 6.89 -19.72
N ASN A 163 10.59 7.17 -21.01
CA ASN A 163 11.61 7.07 -22.06
C ASN A 163 12.79 8.08 -21.97
N LYS A 164 13.12 8.60 -20.79
CA LYS A 164 14.22 9.56 -20.60
C LYS A 164 14.83 9.46 -19.20
N ILE A 165 15.66 8.46 -18.94
CA ILE A 165 16.56 8.50 -17.78
C ILE A 165 17.97 8.08 -18.22
N HIS A 166 18.93 9.01 -18.09
CA HIS A 166 20.32 8.86 -18.55
C HIS A 166 21.32 8.46 -17.46
N ALA A 167 20.90 8.40 -16.19
CA ALA A 167 21.63 7.77 -15.09
C ALA A 167 20.68 7.65 -13.88
N VAL A 168 20.89 6.62 -13.05
CA VAL A 168 20.26 6.51 -11.73
C VAL A 168 21.40 6.26 -10.75
N GLU A 169 21.59 7.17 -9.80
CA GLU A 169 22.51 7.01 -8.67
C GLU A 169 21.68 6.76 -7.41
N MET A 170 22.07 5.78 -6.60
CA MET A 170 21.34 5.35 -5.41
C MET A 170 22.31 5.26 -4.22
N THR A 171 21.97 5.89 -3.11
CA THR A 171 22.61 5.64 -1.81
C THR A 171 21.63 5.00 -0.83
N ASN A 172 22.07 3.83 -0.34
CA ASN A 172 21.55 2.98 0.72
C ASN A 172 20.25 2.20 0.52
N ASN A 173 20.51 0.93 0.17
CA ASN A 173 19.83 -0.32 0.52
C ASN A 173 18.65 -0.80 -0.36
N PHE A 174 19.04 -1.77 -1.20
CA PHE A 174 18.30 -2.84 -1.88
C PHE A 174 17.87 -2.57 -3.35
N TYR A 175 18.54 -3.34 -4.22
CA TYR A 175 18.66 -3.31 -5.68
C TYR A 175 17.37 -3.68 -6.45
N TYR A 176 17.33 -3.53 -7.80
CA TYR A 176 16.99 -4.57 -8.82
C TYR A 176 16.63 -4.04 -10.25
N LYS A 177 17.05 -4.83 -11.26
CA LYS A 177 16.53 -5.17 -12.63
C LYS A 177 16.29 -4.10 -13.72
N LEU A 178 17.07 -4.20 -14.82
CA LEU A 178 16.95 -3.44 -16.08
C LEU A 178 16.29 -4.29 -17.18
N ARG A 179 15.38 -3.71 -17.98
CA ARG A 179 14.83 -4.28 -19.22
C ARG A 179 15.17 -3.32 -20.37
N PHE A 180 15.92 -3.80 -21.37
CA PHE A 180 16.34 -3.01 -22.52
C PHE A 180 15.45 -3.30 -23.73
N GLN A 181 14.93 -2.26 -24.40
CA GLN A 181 14.27 -2.41 -25.70
C GLN A 181 15.25 -2.07 -26.84
N MET A 182 15.31 -2.99 -27.82
CA MET A 182 15.72 -2.81 -29.22
C MET A 182 17.17 -2.42 -29.51
N GLN A 183 18.15 -3.01 -28.82
CA GLN A 183 19.56 -3.03 -29.28
C GLN A 183 20.19 -4.39 -28.94
N THR A 184 21.14 -4.87 -29.74
CA THR A 184 21.88 -6.10 -29.45
C THR A 184 22.82 -5.87 -28.25
N PHE A 185 22.73 -6.74 -27.25
CA PHE A 185 23.60 -6.72 -26.07
C PHE A 185 24.40 -8.03 -26.00
N LYS A 186 25.68 -7.92 -25.66
CA LYS A 186 26.49 -9.08 -25.27
C LYS A 186 26.65 -9.12 -23.76
N MET A 187 26.40 -10.29 -23.20
CA MET A 187 26.57 -10.58 -21.78
C MET A 187 27.83 -11.41 -21.58
N LYS A 188 28.66 -11.04 -20.60
CA LYS A 188 29.86 -11.81 -20.24
C LYS A 188 29.91 -11.99 -18.73
N LEU A 189 29.99 -13.24 -18.30
CA LEU A 189 30.15 -13.60 -16.90
C LEU A 189 31.64 -13.58 -16.53
N PHE A 190 31.99 -12.90 -15.43
CA PHE A 190 33.34 -12.93 -14.88
C PHE A 190 33.38 -13.72 -13.56
N LYS A 191 34.58 -14.20 -13.19
CA LYS A 191 34.79 -14.86 -11.88
C LYS A 191 34.40 -13.88 -10.75
N ARG A 192 33.70 -14.37 -9.72
CA ARG A 192 33.17 -13.63 -8.55
C ARG A 192 31.84 -12.88 -8.74
N ASN A 193 30.88 -13.46 -9.46
CA ASN A 193 29.48 -13.00 -9.51
C ASN A 193 29.28 -11.57 -10.04
N VAL A 194 30.20 -11.13 -10.90
CA VAL A 194 30.10 -9.85 -11.59
C VAL A 194 29.53 -10.10 -12.98
N LEU A 195 28.37 -9.49 -13.26
CA LEU A 195 27.78 -9.49 -14.59
C LEU A 195 28.12 -8.16 -15.28
N GLU A 196 28.72 -8.25 -16.45
CA GLU A 196 28.94 -7.11 -17.33
C GLU A 196 27.96 -7.16 -18.51
N ILE A 197 27.23 -6.05 -18.70
CA ILE A 197 26.32 -5.85 -19.84
C ILE A 197 26.92 -4.77 -20.72
N THR A 198 27.20 -5.12 -21.97
CA THR A 198 27.74 -4.18 -22.97
C THR A 198 26.70 -3.92 -24.05
N ASN A 199 26.41 -2.64 -24.29
CA ASN A 199 25.61 -2.21 -25.43
C ASN A 199 26.51 -2.06 -26.66
N GLU A 200 26.34 -2.92 -27.66
CA GLU A 200 27.21 -2.95 -28.84
C GLU A 200 27.09 -1.68 -29.70
N THR A 201 25.91 -1.06 -29.73
CA THR A 201 25.65 0.12 -30.59
C THR A 201 26.18 1.43 -29.99
N LYS A 202 26.33 1.51 -28.65
CA LYS A 202 26.74 2.73 -27.95
C LYS A 202 28.08 2.64 -27.24
N LYS A 203 28.77 1.49 -27.28
CA LYS A 203 30.05 1.22 -26.58
C LYS A 203 30.05 1.66 -25.10
N LYS A 204 28.90 1.51 -24.43
CA LYS A 204 28.78 1.80 -22.99
C LYS A 204 28.76 0.50 -22.20
N HIS A 205 29.58 0.47 -21.14
CA HIS A 205 29.76 -0.68 -20.26
C HIS A 205 29.08 -0.40 -18.92
N LEU A 206 28.26 -1.34 -18.46
CA LEU A 206 27.68 -1.33 -17.12
C LEU A 206 28.08 -2.62 -16.41
N LYS A 207 28.60 -2.50 -15.19
CA LYS A 207 29.03 -3.62 -14.34
C LYS A 207 28.19 -3.66 -13.08
N PHE A 208 27.67 -4.84 -12.77
CA PHE A 208 26.85 -5.08 -11.59
C PHE A 208 27.44 -6.22 -10.76
N LEU A 209 27.40 -6.06 -9.44
CA LEU A 209 27.65 -7.14 -8.49
C LEU A 209 26.29 -7.79 -8.16
N MET A 210 26.15 -9.09 -8.37
CA MET A 210 24.89 -9.80 -8.12
C MET A 210 25.12 -11.10 -7.33
N LYS A 211 24.07 -11.61 -6.67
CA LYS A 211 24.13 -12.93 -6.03
C LYS A 211 23.87 -14.02 -7.07
N ILE A 212 24.45 -15.21 -6.87
CA ILE A 212 24.42 -16.32 -7.84
C ILE A 212 22.98 -16.72 -8.23
N HIS A 213 22.07 -16.89 -7.26
CA HIS A 213 20.68 -17.26 -7.54
C HIS A 213 19.93 -16.25 -8.43
N GLU A 214 20.23 -14.95 -8.29
CA GLU A 214 19.61 -13.87 -9.09
C GLU A 214 20.10 -13.91 -10.55
N ILE A 215 21.36 -14.31 -10.77
CA ILE A 215 21.91 -14.53 -12.11
C ILE A 215 21.19 -15.70 -12.79
N TYR A 216 20.95 -16.79 -12.06
CA TYR A 216 20.23 -17.95 -12.58
C TYR A 216 18.78 -17.64 -12.96
N GLU A 217 18.05 -16.89 -12.14
CA GLU A 217 16.68 -16.47 -12.50
C GLU A 217 16.64 -15.56 -13.72
N LEU A 218 17.63 -14.67 -13.87
CA LEU A 218 17.74 -13.76 -15.02
C LEU A 218 18.01 -14.52 -16.32
N LEU A 219 18.88 -15.53 -16.30
CA LEU A 219 19.18 -16.36 -17.47
C LEU A 219 18.00 -17.29 -17.80
N ASN A 220 17.31 -17.83 -16.80
CA ASN A 220 16.19 -18.76 -17.01
C ASN A 220 14.89 -18.06 -17.46
N GLN A 221 14.74 -16.75 -17.25
CA GLN A 221 13.64 -15.96 -17.82
C GLN A 221 13.86 -15.58 -19.28
N GLY A 222 15.01 -15.91 -19.86
CA GLY A 222 15.39 -15.51 -21.20
C GLY A 222 16.03 -16.63 -21.99
N THR A 223 15.30 -17.72 -22.26
CA THR A 223 15.34 -18.48 -23.52
C THR A 223 14.42 -19.70 -23.41
N ILE A 224 13.40 -19.81 -24.27
CA ILE A 224 13.33 -20.83 -25.34
C ILE A 224 12.46 -20.23 -26.45
N ASP A 225 13.07 -19.84 -27.56
CA ASP A 225 12.58 -20.22 -28.89
C ASP A 225 13.82 -20.35 -29.77
N GLN A 226 13.91 -21.52 -30.43
CA GLN A 226 15.00 -21.95 -31.29
C GLN A 226 15.10 -21.10 -32.57
#